data_AF-A0AAJ1PAU8-F1
#
_entry.id   AF-A0AAJ1PAU8-F1
#
_cell.length_a   1.000
_cell.length_b   1.000
_cell.length_c   1.000
_cell.angle_alpha   90.00
_cell.angle_beta   90.00
_cell.angle_gamma   90.00
#
_symmetry.space_group_name_H-M   'P 1'
#
loop_
_entity.id
_entity.type
_entity.pdbx_description
1 polymer ?
#
loop_
_entity_poly.entity_id
_entity_poly.type
_entity_poly.pdbx_seq_one_letter_code
_entity_poly.pdbx_strand_id
1 'polypeptide(L)'
;MKAMLSIKPEYVDRILSGEKTYEFRRRIFKRPEVDTIVIYATSPQCKVVGEVKIDGIKTADPESIWLQTGKEGGISKERFMDYFDGRDVAYAIKLGKVKRFVRPRPLSYYEPQVHSAPQSFVYID
;
A
#
# COMPACT_ATOMS: atom_id res chain seq x y z
N MET A 1 -13.25 7.67 2.37
CA MET A 1 -12.15 8.67 2.38
C MET A 1 -10.90 8.02 1.78
N LYS A 2 -9.98 8.78 1.17
CA LYS A 2 -8.81 8.17 0.51
C LYS A 2 -7.51 8.43 1.27
N ALA A 3 -6.56 7.51 1.13
CA ALA A 3 -5.18 7.70 1.55
C ALA A 3 -4.22 7.31 0.43
N MET A 4 -3.17 8.10 0.19
CA MET A 4 -2.14 7.75 -0.77
C MET A 4 -1.01 6.97 -0.12
N LEU A 5 -0.58 5.90 -0.79
CA LEU A 5 0.59 5.12 -0.41
C LEU A 5 1.66 5.18 -1.51
N SER A 6 2.91 5.35 -1.08
CA SER A 6 4.08 5.14 -1.94
C SER A 6 4.43 3.67 -1.98
N ILE A 7 4.51 3.09 -3.18
CA ILE A 7 4.77 1.66 -3.40
C ILE A 7 5.84 1.51 -4.49
N LYS A 8 6.78 0.58 -4.31
CA LYS A 8 7.80 0.27 -5.33
C LYS A 8 7.14 -0.29 -6.60
N PRO A 9 7.60 0.08 -7.80
CA PRO A 9 7.03 -0.40 -9.06
C PRO A 9 6.85 -1.92 -9.14
N GLU A 10 7.81 -2.70 -8.62
CA GLU A 10 7.74 -4.18 -8.60
C GLU A 10 6.48 -4.73 -7.89
N TYR A 11 5.94 -4.02 -6.89
CA TYR A 11 4.72 -4.43 -6.19
C TYR A 11 3.48 -3.79 -6.79
N VAL A 12 3.61 -2.59 -7.37
CA VAL A 12 2.52 -1.89 -8.04
C VAL A 12 1.92 -2.76 -9.13
N ASP A 13 2.75 -3.33 -10.00
CA ASP A 13 2.25 -4.13 -11.12
C ASP A 13 1.48 -5.38 -10.63
N ARG A 14 1.95 -6.00 -9.54
CA ARG A 14 1.28 -7.15 -8.89
C ARG A 14 -0.05 -6.77 -8.23
N ILE A 15 -0.12 -5.58 -7.64
CA ILE A 15 -1.39 -5.05 -7.10
C ILE A 15 -2.35 -4.78 -8.26
N LEU A 16 -1.87 -4.14 -9.32
CA LEU A 16 -2.69 -3.74 -10.46
C LEU A 16 -3.19 -4.94 -11.27
N SER A 17 -2.45 -6.06 -11.29
CA SER A 17 -2.89 -7.33 -11.89
C SER A 17 -3.83 -8.14 -11.01
N GLY A 18 -3.91 -7.83 -9.71
CA GLY A 18 -4.66 -8.60 -8.71
C GLY A 18 -3.91 -9.81 -8.14
N GLU A 19 -2.65 -10.03 -8.52
CA GLU A 19 -1.80 -11.10 -7.98
C GLU A 19 -1.48 -10.89 -6.49
N LYS A 20 -1.18 -9.63 -6.12
CA LYS A 20 -0.90 -9.23 -4.74
C LYS A 20 -2.17 -8.65 -4.12
N THR A 21 -2.75 -9.38 -3.16
CA THR A 21 -4.02 -8.99 -2.51
C THR A 21 -3.83 -8.47 -1.09
N TYR A 22 -2.60 -8.41 -0.59
CA TYR A 22 -2.28 -7.74 0.68
C TYR A 22 -1.15 -6.72 0.53
N GLU A 23 -1.30 -5.55 1.15
CA GLU A 23 -0.25 -4.56 1.35
C GLU A 23 0.17 -4.52 2.82
N PHE A 24 1.48 -4.59 3.07
CA PHE A 24 2.04 -4.64 4.42
C PHE A 24 2.57 -3.28 4.85
N ARG A 25 2.23 -2.86 6.08
CA ARG A 25 2.68 -1.58 6.63
C ARG A 25 3.06 -1.70 8.09
N ARG A 26 4.07 -0.93 8.50
CA ARG A 26 4.47 -0.73 9.91
C ARG A 26 3.53 0.22 10.67
N ARG A 27 2.75 1.04 9.96
CA ARG A 27 1.80 2.02 10.49
C ARG A 27 0.54 2.02 9.64
N ILE A 28 -0.61 2.24 10.28
CA ILE A 28 -1.92 2.26 9.62
C ILE A 28 -2.55 3.66 9.69
N PHE A 29 -3.61 3.86 8.90
CA PHE A 29 -4.41 5.08 8.90
C PHE A 29 -4.98 5.37 10.30
N LYS A 30 -4.95 6.63 10.72
CA LYS A 30 -5.59 7.07 11.98
C LYS A 30 -7.09 7.34 11.82
N ARG A 31 -7.53 7.61 10.59
CA ARG A 31 -8.92 7.90 10.24
C ARG A 31 -9.62 6.59 9.83
N PRO A 32 -10.66 6.15 10.55
CA PRO A 32 -11.35 4.89 10.26
C PRO A 32 -12.17 4.93 8.95
N GLU A 33 -12.45 6.11 8.41
CA GLU A 33 -13.24 6.29 7.19
C GLU A 33 -12.42 6.04 5.90
N VAL A 34 -11.13 5.72 6.02
CA VAL A 34 -10.29 5.41 4.87
C VAL A 34 -10.70 4.06 4.29
N ASP A 35 -11.25 4.09 3.08
CA ASP A 35 -11.79 2.93 2.38
C ASP A 35 -11.07 2.66 1.04
N THR A 36 -10.17 3.58 0.64
CA THR A 36 -9.53 3.55 -0.66
C THR A 36 -8.07 3.99 -0.54
N ILE A 37 -7.17 3.21 -1.16
CA ILE A 37 -5.77 3.56 -1.33
C ILE A 37 -5.55 4.14 -2.72
N VAL A 38 -4.92 5.31 -2.79
CA VAL A 38 -4.36 5.88 -4.02
C VAL A 38 -2.90 5.43 -4.14
N ILE A 39 -2.54 4.78 -5.25
CA ILE A 39 -1.23 4.16 -5.42
C ILE A 39 -0.30 5.12 -6.15
N TYR A 40 0.72 5.61 -5.44
CA TYR A 40 1.86 6.32 -6.02
C TYR A 40 3.01 5.34 -6.23
N ALA A 41 3.35 5.09 -7.49
CA ALA A 41 4.53 4.32 -7.87
C ALA A 41 5.79 5.18 -7.71
N THR A 42 6.74 4.71 -6.92
CA THR A 42 8.02 5.42 -6.70
C THR A 42 8.92 5.35 -7.94
N SER A 43 10.16 5.83 -7.83
CA SER A 43 11.17 5.77 -8.90
C SER A 43 11.28 4.36 -9.50
N PRO A 44 11.42 4.23 -10.84
CA PRO A 44 11.57 5.32 -11.83
C PRO A 44 10.24 5.90 -12.37
N GLN A 45 9.08 5.38 -11.95
CA GLN A 45 7.79 5.82 -12.52
C GLN A 45 7.35 7.19 -12.00
N CYS A 46 7.47 7.43 -10.68
CA CYS A 46 7.13 8.69 -10.01
C CYS A 46 5.73 9.24 -10.35
N LYS A 47 4.71 8.37 -10.39
CA LYS A 47 3.34 8.73 -10.79
C LYS A 47 2.30 8.00 -9.95
N VAL A 48 1.13 8.61 -9.83
CA VAL A 48 -0.09 7.97 -9.36
C VAL A 48 -0.67 7.14 -10.49
N VAL A 49 -0.82 5.84 -10.25
CA VAL A 49 -1.11 4.84 -11.30
C VAL A 49 -2.47 4.16 -11.16
N GLY A 50 -3.13 4.32 -10.04
CA GLY A 50 -4.43 3.72 -9.79
C GLY A 50 -4.89 3.86 -8.35
N GLU A 51 -6.04 3.26 -8.08
CA GLU A 51 -6.63 3.17 -6.75
C GLU A 51 -7.07 1.73 -6.47
N VAL A 52 -7.15 1.37 -5.19
CA VAL A 52 -7.64 0.07 -4.75
C VAL A 52 -8.50 0.22 -3.51
N LYS A 53 -9.61 -0.51 -3.44
CA LYS A 53 -10.47 -0.56 -2.25
C LYS A 53 -9.82 -1.36 -1.14
N ILE A 54 -10.08 -0.95 0.10
CA ILE A 54 -9.69 -1.68 1.30
C ILE A 54 -10.85 -2.59 1.69
N ASP A 55 -10.62 -3.89 1.64
CA ASP A 55 -11.63 -4.90 2.02
C ASP A 55 -11.49 -5.32 3.50
N GLY A 56 -10.39 -4.93 4.14
CA GLY A 56 -10.17 -5.18 5.56
C GLY A 56 -8.73 -4.90 5.97
N ILE A 57 -8.49 -4.79 7.27
CA ILE A 57 -7.15 -4.61 7.83
C ILE A 57 -6.96 -5.63 8.95
N LYS A 58 -5.93 -6.45 8.83
CA LYS A 58 -5.47 -7.36 9.89
C LYS A 58 -4.33 -6.70 10.66
N THR A 59 -4.33 -6.88 11.98
CA THR A 59 -3.26 -6.43 12.87
C THR A 59 -2.92 -7.53 13.86
N ALA A 60 -1.64 -7.86 13.96
CA ALA A 60 -1.08 -8.85 14.87
C ALA A 60 0.46 -8.69 14.88
N ASP A 61 1.17 -9.58 15.56
CA ASP A 61 2.62 -9.69 15.42
C ASP A 61 3.04 -10.12 14.00
N PRO A 62 4.29 -9.85 13.57
CA PRO A 62 4.75 -10.16 12.23
C PRO A 62 4.60 -11.62 11.81
N GLU A 63 4.91 -12.59 12.69
CA GLU A 63 4.80 -14.02 12.36
C GLU A 63 3.33 -14.41 12.14
N SER A 64 2.42 -13.97 13.01
CA SER A 64 0.98 -14.20 12.86
C SER A 64 0.42 -13.57 11.58
N ILE A 65 0.84 -12.35 11.22
CA ILE A 65 0.45 -11.73 9.96
C ILE A 65 0.98 -12.54 8.78
N TRP A 66 2.24 -12.95 8.81
CA TRP A 66 2.84 -13.74 7.74
C TRP A 66 2.10 -15.06 7.53
N LEU A 67 1.82 -15.80 8.60
CA LEU A 67 1.08 -17.07 8.55
C LEU A 67 -0.30 -16.91 7.88
N GLN A 68 -0.99 -15.80 8.16
CA GLN A 68 -2.33 -15.55 7.62
C GLN A 68 -2.34 -15.05 6.17
N THR A 69 -1.30 -14.35 5.73
CA THR A 69 -1.38 -13.49 4.53
C THR A 69 -0.19 -13.61 3.57
N GLY A 70 0.90 -14.26 3.97
CA GLY A 70 2.17 -14.27 3.25
C GLY A 70 2.07 -14.83 1.82
N LYS A 71 1.25 -15.87 1.61
CA LYS A 71 1.01 -16.47 0.28
C LYS A 71 0.40 -15.48 -0.73
N GLU A 72 -0.37 -14.52 -0.24
CA GLU A 72 -1.08 -13.51 -1.03
C GLU A 72 -0.39 -12.13 -0.99
N GLY A 73 0.71 -12.03 -0.23
CA GLY A 73 1.44 -10.79 0.02
C GLY A 73 2.42 -10.40 -1.07
N GLY A 74 2.70 -11.27 -2.05
CA GLY A 74 3.55 -10.97 -3.20
C GLY A 74 4.99 -10.58 -2.85
N ILE A 75 5.50 -10.99 -1.69
CA ILE A 75 6.89 -10.83 -1.23
C ILE A 75 7.37 -12.12 -0.56
N SER A 76 8.68 -12.33 -0.42
CA SER A 76 9.22 -13.50 0.28
C SER A 76 9.14 -13.33 1.80
N LYS A 77 9.22 -14.44 2.55
CA LYS A 77 9.19 -14.40 4.03
C LYS A 77 10.36 -13.58 4.56
N GLU A 78 11.54 -13.78 4.01
CA GLU A 78 12.77 -13.11 4.43
C GLU A 78 12.62 -11.59 4.30
N ARG A 79 12.18 -11.11 3.12
CA ARG A 79 11.93 -9.67 2.91
C ARG A 79 10.83 -9.13 3.82
N PHE A 80 9.79 -9.91 4.09
CA PHE A 80 8.74 -9.52 5.02
C PHE A 80 9.30 -9.35 6.44
N MET A 81 10.03 -10.34 6.93
CA MET A 81 10.60 -10.34 8.29
C MET A 81 11.63 -9.22 8.44
N ASP A 82 12.53 -9.02 7.47
CA ASP A 82 13.45 -7.89 7.43
C ASP A 82 12.69 -6.54 7.48
N TYR A 83 11.59 -6.46 6.73
CA TYR A 83 10.74 -5.28 6.74
C TYR A 83 9.98 -5.10 8.07
N PHE A 84 9.86 -6.09 8.94
CA PHE A 84 9.25 -5.92 10.26
C PHE A 84 10.23 -6.12 11.42
N ASP A 85 11.54 -6.16 11.14
CA ASP A 85 12.55 -6.30 12.18
C ASP A 85 12.43 -5.22 13.26
N GLY A 86 12.51 -5.65 14.52
CA GLY A 86 12.28 -4.82 15.71
C GLY A 86 10.85 -4.26 15.86
N ARG A 87 9.83 -4.88 15.25
CA ARG A 87 8.42 -4.49 15.39
C ARG A 87 7.59 -5.58 16.04
N ASP A 88 6.84 -5.20 17.07
CA ASP A 88 5.87 -6.09 17.72
C ASP A 88 4.53 -6.18 16.96
N VAL A 89 4.27 -5.22 16.07
CA VAL A 89 3.00 -5.11 15.35
C VAL A 89 3.25 -4.92 13.85
N ALA A 90 2.52 -5.72 13.07
CA ALA A 90 2.41 -5.61 11.63
C ALA A 90 0.94 -5.38 11.23
N TYR A 91 0.75 -4.62 10.15
CA TYR A 91 -0.55 -4.40 9.53
C TYR A 91 -0.57 -5.00 8.13
N ALA A 92 -1.61 -5.77 7.82
CA ALA A 92 -1.89 -6.29 6.49
C ALA A 92 -3.23 -5.75 5.99
N ILE A 93 -3.17 -4.92 4.96
CA ILE A 93 -4.33 -4.31 4.32
C ILE A 93 -4.78 -5.24 3.20
N LYS A 94 -5.99 -5.80 3.30
CA LYS A 94 -6.60 -6.58 2.22
C LYS A 94 -7.01 -5.62 1.09
N LEU A 95 -6.44 -5.85 -0.07
CA LEU A 95 -6.69 -5.11 -1.29
C LEU A 95 -7.83 -5.77 -2.05
N GLY A 96 -8.88 -4.99 -2.31
CA GLY A 96 -10.08 -5.42 -3.01
C GLY A 96 -10.08 -4.99 -4.46
N LYS A 97 -11.18 -4.35 -4.88
CA LYS A 97 -11.38 -3.88 -6.25
C LYS A 97 -10.30 -2.86 -6.64
N VAL A 98 -9.55 -3.19 -7.68
CA VAL A 98 -8.50 -2.35 -8.29
C VAL A 98 -9.08 -1.51 -9.43
N LYS A 99 -8.66 -0.25 -9.50
CA LYS A 99 -8.90 0.66 -10.62
C LYS A 99 -7.57 1.21 -11.12
N ARG A 100 -7.06 0.64 -12.22
CA ARG A 100 -5.88 1.17 -12.92
C ARG A 100 -6.22 2.45 -13.68
N PHE A 101 -5.34 3.45 -13.62
CA PHE A 101 -5.50 4.68 -14.40
C PHE A 101 -4.91 4.52 -15.80
N VAL A 102 -5.71 4.85 -16.81
CA VAL A 102 -5.26 4.87 -18.22
C VAL A 102 -4.13 5.88 -18.43
N ARG A 103 -4.23 7.03 -17.75
CA ARG A 103 -3.19 8.07 -17.75
C ARG A 103 -2.69 8.29 -16.32
N PRO A 104 -1.51 7.76 -15.96
CA PRO A 104 -0.89 8.05 -14.67
C PRO A 104 -0.62 9.55 -14.52
N ARG A 105 -0.81 10.09 -13.31
CA ARG A 105 -0.70 11.53 -13.03
C ARG A 105 0.46 11.79 -12.07
N PRO A 106 1.13 12.96 -12.14
CA PRO A 106 2.12 13.33 -11.15
C PRO A 106 1.50 13.50 -9.76
N LEU A 107 2.31 13.39 -8.71
CA LEU A 107 1.88 13.58 -7.32
C LEU A 107 1.22 14.96 -7.11
N SER A 108 1.80 16.00 -7.73
CA SER A 108 1.33 17.39 -7.67
C SER A 108 -0.09 17.59 -8.22
N TYR A 109 -0.63 16.64 -8.99
CA TYR A 109 -2.03 16.70 -9.42
C TYR A 109 -3.01 16.49 -8.26
N TYR A 110 -2.63 15.67 -7.28
CA TYR A 110 -3.47 15.34 -6.13
C TYR A 110 -3.14 16.21 -4.93
N GLU A 111 -1.85 16.42 -4.69
CA GLU A 111 -1.37 17.17 -3.55
C GLU A 111 -0.33 18.18 -4.01
N PRO A 112 -0.77 19.38 -4.45
CA PRO A 112 0.13 20.40 -5.01
C PRO A 112 1.22 20.85 -4.01
N GLN A 113 0.95 20.71 -2.72
CA GLN A 113 1.86 21.08 -1.63
C GLN A 113 2.82 19.94 -1.23
N VAL A 114 2.61 18.72 -1.72
CA VAL A 114 3.45 17.56 -1.39
C VAL A 114 4.54 17.42 -2.45
N HIS A 115 5.74 17.87 -2.10
CA HIS A 115 6.91 17.84 -2.99
C HIS A 115 7.69 16.52 -2.97
N SER A 116 7.32 15.58 -2.08
CA SER A 116 8.02 14.30 -1.93
C SER A 116 7.06 13.15 -1.61
N ALA A 117 7.44 11.94 -2.01
CA ALA A 117 6.62 10.75 -1.83
C ALA A 117 6.35 10.49 -0.33
N PRO A 118 5.10 10.19 0.09
CA PRO A 118 4.81 9.89 1.49
C PRO A 118 5.66 8.72 2.01
N GLN A 119 6.30 8.91 3.16
CA GLN A 119 7.05 7.86 3.85
C GLN A 119 6.12 6.80 4.46
N SER A 120 4.90 7.17 4.85
CA SER A 120 3.86 6.24 5.34
C SER A 120 2.62 6.35 4.48
N PHE A 121 1.88 7.45 4.61
CA PHE A 121 0.70 7.78 3.80
C PHE A 121 0.39 9.28 3.89
N VAL A 122 -0.39 9.81 2.94
CA VAL A 122 -1.11 11.09 3.09
C VAL A 122 -2.61 10.86 2.94
N TYR A 123 -3.43 11.67 3.58
CA TYR A 123 -4.87 11.68 3.30
C TYR A 123 -5.14 12.51 2.05
N ILE A 124 -6.10 12.07 1.24
CA ILE A 124 -6.57 12.80 0.06
C ILE A 124 -8.09 12.92 0.18
N ASP A 125 -8.58 14.14 0.03
CA ASP A 125 -10.00 14.47 -0.05
C ASP A 125 -10.53 14.35 -1.49
#